data_AF-A0A371DIT2-F1
#
_entry.id   AF-A0A371DIT2-F1
#
_cell.length_a   1.000
_cell.length_b   1.000
_cell.length_c   1.000
_cell.angle_alpha   90.00
_cell.angle_beta   90.00
_cell.angle_gamma   90.00
#
_symmetry.space_group_name_H-M   'P 1'
#
loop_
_entity.id
_entity.type
_entity.pdbx_description
1 polymer ?
#
loop_
_entity_poly.entity_id
_entity_poly.type
_entity_poly.pdbx_seq_one_letter_code
_entity_poly.pdbx_strand_id
1 'polypeptide(L)' 'MSDAFDIAQEITRPTEDVKVAIDARSVPRIADEAEKETWSGSDHEPTVPRRKILAVVSHVHADGKHEHGW' A
#
# COMPACT_ATOMS: atom_id res chain seq x y z
N MET A 1 12.44 10.67 -10.06
CA MET A 1 11.05 10.23 -9.86
C MET A 1 11.11 9.40 -8.58
N SER A 2 10.49 9.84 -7.49
CA SER A 2 10.58 9.12 -6.21
C SER A 2 9.96 7.73 -6.35
N ASP A 3 10.65 6.73 -5.84
CA ASP A 3 10.18 5.35 -5.94
C ASP A 3 9.01 5.10 -4.96
N ALA A 4 8.38 3.92 -5.04
CA ALA A 4 7.25 3.60 -4.18
C ALA A 4 7.64 3.55 -2.69
N PHE A 5 8.90 3.21 -2.40
CA PHE A 5 9.44 3.09 -1.06
C PHE A 5 9.67 4.46 -0.43
N ASP A 6 10.28 5.38 -1.18
CA ASP A 6 10.50 6.78 -0.78
C ASP A 6 9.17 7.44 -0.38
N ILE A 7 8.15 7.29 -1.23
CA ILE A 7 6.82 7.88 -0.99
C ILE A 7 6.18 7.25 0.24
N ALA A 8 6.23 5.92 0.36
CA ALA A 8 5.66 5.22 1.50
C ALA A 8 6.34 5.64 2.81
N GLN A 9 7.67 5.82 2.80
CA GLN A 9 8.47 6.25 3.95
C GLN A 9 8.18 7.70 4.33
N GLU A 10 7.91 8.58 3.36
CA GLU A 10 7.58 9.99 3.62
C GLU A 10 6.23 10.15 4.33
N ILE A 11 5.24 9.30 4.02
CA ILE A 11 3.87 9.41 4.54
C ILE A 11 3.60 8.57 5.79
N THR A 12 4.47 7.62 6.13
CA THR A 12 4.29 6.76 7.31
C THR A 12 4.59 7.51 8.60
N ARG A 13 4.02 7.05 9.71
CA ARG A 13 4.24 7.67 11.01
C ARG A 13 5.65 7.36 11.52
N PRO A 14 6.24 8.20 12.40
CA PRO A 14 7.55 7.91 13.01
C PRO A 14 7.60 6.60 13.82
N THR A 15 6.43 6.09 14.24
CA THR A 15 6.29 4.81 14.96
C THR A 15 6.10 3.63 14.01
N GLU A 16 6.28 3.81 12.71
CA GLU A 16 6.07 2.81 11.67
C GLU A 16 7.34 2.70 10.83
N ASP A 17 7.68 1.48 10.43
CA ASP A 17 8.81 1.19 9.55
C ASP A 17 8.32 0.49 8.30
N VAL A 18 8.63 1.06 7.13
CA VAL A 18 8.24 0.52 5.83
C VAL A 18 9.18 -0.63 5.47
N LYS A 19 8.64 -1.83 5.35
CA LYS A 19 9.42 -3.02 4.97
C LYS A 19 9.51 -3.19 3.47
N VAL A 20 8.39 -3.00 2.78
CA VAL A 20 8.26 -3.16 1.33
C VAL A 20 7.21 -2.19 0.84
N ALA A 21 7.46 -1.57 -0.32
CA ALA A 21 6.45 -0.82 -1.05
C ALA A 21 6.56 -1.13 -2.55
N ILE A 22 5.41 -1.27 -3.21
CA ILE A 22 5.32 -1.58 -4.64
C ILE A 22 4.29 -0.69 -5.32
N ASP A 23 4.53 -0.40 -6.59
CA ASP A 23 3.51 0.16 -7.47
C ASP A 23 2.51 -0.93 -7.87
N ALA A 24 1.27 -0.77 -7.43
CA ALA A 24 0.18 -1.60 -7.90
C ALA A 24 -0.21 -1.13 -9.31
N ARG A 25 -0.03 -2.00 -10.30
CA ARG A 25 -0.53 -1.75 -11.65
C ARG A 25 -2.05 -1.63 -11.57
N SER A 26 -2.59 -0.43 -11.77
CA SER A 26 -4.01 -0.25 -12.01
C SER A 26 -4.30 -0.75 -13.41
N VAL A 27 -4.77 -2.00 -13.54
CA VAL A 27 -5.35 -2.45 -14.81
C VAL A 27 -6.57 -1.56 -15.06
N PRO A 28 -6.68 -0.87 -16.21
CA PRO A 28 -7.92 -0.18 -16.56
C PRO A 28 -9.04 -1.21 -16.54
N ARG A 29 -10.12 -0.92 -15.83
CA ARG A 29 -11.26 -1.80 -15.56
C ARG A 29 -12.09 -2.07 -16.83
N ILE A 30 -11.46 -2.56 -17.89
CA ILE A 30 -12.10 -2.97 -19.13
C ILE A 30 -11.86 -4.47 -19.25
N ALA A 31 -12.91 -5.23 -18.92
CA ALA A 31 -13.07 -6.67 -19.08
C ALA A 31 -12.19 -7.55 -18.18
N ASP A 32 -12.75 -8.00 -17.04
CA ASP A 32 -12.90 -9.44 -16.83
C ASP A 32 -13.81 -9.70 -15.62
N GLU A 33 -15.02 -10.21 -15.89
CA GLU A 33 -15.95 -10.75 -14.88
C GLU A 33 -15.47 -12.09 -14.27
N ALA A 34 -14.20 -12.47 -14.46
CA ALA A 34 -13.74 -13.83 -14.19
C ALA A 34 -12.75 -13.97 -13.02
N GLU A 35 -12.21 -12.89 -12.48
CA GLU A 35 -11.25 -13.01 -11.39
C GLU A 35 -11.83 -12.48 -10.09
N LYS A 36 -12.00 -13.40 -9.16
CA LYS A 36 -12.57 -13.27 -7.83
C LYS A 36 -11.73 -12.29 -7.00
N GLU A 37 -11.91 -10.99 -7.21
CA GLU A 37 -11.22 -9.95 -6.45
C GLU A 37 -11.69 -10.03 -4.99
N THR A 38 -10.85 -10.55 -4.10
CA THR A 38 -11.04 -10.53 -2.63
C THR A 38 -11.03 -9.12 -2.03
N TRP A 39 -10.92 -8.09 -2.87
CA TRP A 39 -10.89 -6.69 -2.48
C TRP A 39 -11.99 -5.97 -3.25
N SER A 40 -13.10 -5.70 -2.58
CA SER A 40 -14.19 -4.88 -3.14
C SER A 40 -13.63 -3.52 -3.53
N GLY A 41 -13.40 -3.29 -4.82
CA GLY A 41 -13.00 -1.98 -5.33
C GLY A 41 -14.01 -0.94 -4.86
N SER A 42 -13.57 0.08 -4.13
CA SER A 42 -14.48 1.07 -3.56
C SER A 42 -15.22 1.83 -4.66
N ASP A 43 -16.50 2.15 -4.41
CA ASP A 43 -17.36 2.95 -5.30
C ASP A 43 -16.91 4.42 -5.45
N HIS A 44 -15.74 4.77 -4.91
CA HIS A 44 -15.11 6.09 -5.00
C HIS A 44 -13.79 5.99 -5.73
N GLU A 45 -13.84 5.45 -6.95
CA GLU A 45 -12.73 5.57 -7.86
C GLU A 45 -12.58 7.05 -8.27
N PRO A 46 -11.40 7.65 -8.11
CA PRO A 46 -11.22 9.05 -8.41
C PRO A 46 -11.30 9.35 -9.90
N THR A 47 -11.87 10.50 -10.23
CA THR A 47 -12.05 10.97 -11.62
C THR A 47 -10.71 11.17 -12.36
N VAL A 48 -9.59 11.25 -11.65
CA VAL A 48 -8.24 11.39 -12.22
C VAL A 48 -7.41 10.13 -11.95
N PRO A 49 -6.57 9.68 -12.90
CA PRO A 49 -5.64 8.56 -12.67
C PRO A 49 -4.73 8.84 -11.47
N ARG A 50 -4.71 7.93 -10.50
CA ARG A 50 -3.83 8.01 -9.34
C ARG A 50 -2.89 6.82 -9.30
N ARG A 51 -1.64 7.07 -8.93
CA ARG A 51 -0.66 6.05 -8.60
C ARG A 51 -1.14 5.29 -7.36
N LYS A 52 -1.26 3.96 -7.44
CA LYS A 52 -1.60 3.11 -6.31
C LYS A 52 -0.30 2.49 -5.78
N ILE A 53 0.02 2.76 -4.52
CA ILE A 53 1.19 2.18 -3.83
C ILE A 53 0.66 1.26 -2.74
N LEU A 54 1.11 0.01 -2.75
CA LEU A 54 0.89 -0.93 -1.65
C LEU A 54 2.15 -1.00 -0.81
N ALA A 55 2.02 -0.85 0.50
CA ALA A 55 3.13 -0.90 1.43
C ALA A 55 2.84 -1.84 2.61
N VAL A 56 3.86 -2.58 3.03
CA VAL A 56 3.86 -3.37 4.26
C VAL A 56 4.66 -2.59 5.29
N VAL A 57 4.01 -2.28 6.41
CA VAL A 57 4.59 -1.49 7.50
C VAL A 57 4.55 -2.29 8.79
N SER A 58 5.59 -2.15 9.62
CA SER A 58 5.61 -2.69 10.98
C SER A 58 5.58 -1.55 12.00
N HIS A 59 4.80 -1.70 13.07
CA HIS A 59 4.87 -0.77 14.18
C HIS A 59 6.17 -0.97 14.97
N VAL A 60 6.81 0.13 15.33
CA VAL A 60 7.96 0.19 16.23
C VAL A 60 7.47 0.77 17.55
N HIS A 61 7.43 -0.05 18.61
CA HIS A 61 7.18 0.46 19.96
C HIS A 61 8.29 1.41 20.41
N ALA A 62 7.96 2.35 21.30
CA ALA A 62 8.92 3.32 21.85
C ALA A 62 10.16 2.67 22.51
N ASP A 63 10.07 1.39 22.90
CA ASP A 63 11.17 0.60 23.47
C ASP A 63 11.98 -0.22 22.42
N GLY A 64 11.73 -0.04 21.12
CA GLY A 64 12.47 -0.75 20.06
C GLY A 64 12.18 -2.26 19.97
N LYS A 65 11.19 -2.77 20.70
CA LYS A 65 10.76 -4.17 20.64
C LYS A 65 9.70 -4.32 19.56
N HIS A 66 10.06 -4.98 18.46
CA HIS A 66 9.10 -5.42 17.45
C HIS A 66 8.19 -6.49 18.05
N GLU A 67 6.90 -6.40 17.75
CA GLU A 67 5.93 -7.48 17.97
C GLU A 67 6.25 -8.62 17.00
N HIS A 68 7.25 -9.44 17.34
CA HIS A 68 7.42 -10.74 16.68
C HIS A 68 6.26 -11.62 17.14
N GLY A 69 5.28 -11.80 16.25
CA GLY A 69 4.22 -12.79 16.43
C GLY A 69 4.81 -14.18 16.65
N TRP A 70 4.31 -14.84 17.68
CA TRP A 70 4.61 -16.23 18.04
C TRP A 70 3.87 -17.21 17.15
#